data_AF-A0A2A2VPQ7-F1
#
_entry.id   AF-A0A2A2VPQ7-F1
#
_cell.length_a   1.000
_cell.length_b   1.000
_cell.length_c   1.000
_cell.angle_alpha   90.00
_cell.angle_beta   90.00
_cell.angle_gamma   90.00
#
_symmetry.space_group_name_H-M   'P 1'
#
loop_
_entity.id
_entity.type
_entity.pdbx_description
1 polymer ?
#
loop_
_entity_poly.entity_id
_entity_poly.type
_entity_poly.pdbx_seq_one_letter_code
_entity_poly.pdbx_strand_id
1 'polypeptide(L)'
;MLTDVRQIKAARALLRWRQDRLAQEAGLALATIRRLERLEGRIEANFDTVERIREALENAGIEFVGAPNLGVHVSAARQEGAAKSEV
;
A
#
# COMPACT_ATOMS: atom_id res chain seq x y z
N MET A 1 -7.63 3.21 7.87
CA MET A 1 -8.09 4.03 6.73
C MET A 1 -6.89 4.62 5.99
N LEU A 2 -6.80 4.42 4.68
CA LEU A 2 -5.73 4.95 3.83
C LEU A 2 -6.08 6.38 3.39
N THR A 3 -5.30 7.37 3.82
CA THR A 3 -5.63 8.80 3.57
C THR A 3 -4.46 9.63 3.05
N ASP A 4 -3.23 9.20 3.33
CA ASP A 4 -2.01 9.95 3.06
C ASP A 4 -1.03 9.11 2.25
N VAL A 5 -0.34 9.73 1.29
CA VAL A 5 0.66 9.09 0.44
C VAL A 5 1.82 8.51 1.26
N ARG A 6 2.15 9.11 2.41
CA ARG A 6 3.16 8.58 3.33
C ARG A 6 2.80 7.19 3.84
N GLN A 7 1.51 6.88 4.00
CA GLN A 7 1.06 5.54 4.40
C GLN A 7 1.31 4.52 3.28
N ILE A 8 1.11 4.89 2.01
CA ILE A 8 1.41 4.01 0.86
C ILE A 8 2.91 3.68 0.84
N LYS A 9 3.76 4.72 0.93
CA LYS A 9 5.22 4.57 0.93
C LYS A 9 5.71 3.71 2.11
N ALA A 10 5.19 3.98 3.31
CA ALA A 10 5.53 3.23 4.51
C ALA A 10 5.11 1.76 4.43
N ALA A 11 3.88 1.48 3.97
CA ALA A 11 3.38 0.12 3.77
C ALA A 11 4.27 -0.66 2.79
N ARG A 12 4.63 -0.04 1.66
CA ARG A 12 5.55 -0.65 0.68
C ARG A 12 6.93 -0.94 1.27
N ALA A 13 7.46 -0.01 2.06
CA ALA A 13 8.75 -0.20 2.72
C ALA A 13 8.71 -1.36 3.73
N LEU A 14 7.65 -1.46 4.53
CA LEU A 14 7.43 -2.56 5.48
C LEU A 14 7.34 -3.92 4.78
N LEU A 15 6.65 -3.98 3.64
CA LEU A 15 6.53 -5.19 2.82
C LEU A 15 7.75 -5.46 1.93
N ARG A 16 8.74 -4.56 1.89
CA ARG A 16 9.85 -4.57 0.90
C ARG A 16 9.38 -4.63 -0.56
N TRP A 17 8.17 -4.16 -0.83
CA TRP A 17 7.62 -4.13 -2.18
C TRP A 17 8.22 -3.00 -2.98
N ARG A 18 8.44 -3.22 -4.27
CA ARG A 18 8.70 -2.16 -5.25
C ARG A 18 7.37 -1.57 -5.78
N GLN A 19 7.44 -0.45 -6.51
CA GLN A 19 6.24 0.22 -7.06
C GLN A 19 5.51 -0.64 -8.10
N ASP A 20 6.25 -1.41 -8.89
CA ASP A 20 5.71 -2.38 -9.86
C ASP A 20 4.98 -3.53 -9.17
N ARG A 21 5.48 -4.02 -8.04
CA ARG A 21 4.76 -5.03 -7.24
C ARG A 21 3.43 -4.50 -6.72
N LEU A 22 3.40 -3.29 -6.13
CA LEU A 22 2.14 -2.68 -5.69
C LEU A 22 1.18 -2.47 -6.87
N ALA A 23 1.69 -2.03 -8.02
CA ALA A 23 0.88 -1.85 -9.22
C ALA A 23 0.22 -3.16 -9.66
N GLN A 24 1.00 -4.26 -9.68
CA GLN A 24 0.50 -5.60 -10.00
C GLN A 24 -0.59 -6.05 -9.03
N GLU A 25 -0.32 -5.97 -7.72
CA GLU A 25 -1.25 -6.45 -6.68
C GLU A 25 -2.53 -5.62 -6.60
N ALA A 26 -2.46 -4.31 -6.87
CA ALA A 26 -3.64 -3.45 -6.98
C ALA A 26 -4.34 -3.55 -8.35
N GLY A 27 -3.72 -4.22 -9.33
CA GLY A 27 -4.16 -4.26 -10.74
C GLY A 27 -4.17 -2.89 -11.43
N LEU A 28 -3.32 -1.97 -11.00
CA LEU A 28 -3.22 -0.61 -11.53
C LEU A 28 -2.01 -0.48 -12.47
N ALA A 29 -2.03 0.52 -13.35
CA ALA A 29 -0.85 0.85 -14.15
C ALA A 29 0.27 1.39 -13.25
N LEU A 30 1.53 0.99 -13.52
CA LEU A 30 2.71 1.49 -12.80
C LEU A 30 2.80 3.03 -12.81
N ALA A 31 2.39 3.66 -13.92
CA ALA A 31 2.34 5.12 -14.02
C ALA A 31 1.43 5.77 -12.95
N THR A 32 0.32 5.11 -12.58
CA THR A 32 -0.60 5.57 -11.53
C THR A 32 0.08 5.55 -10.16
N ILE A 33 0.75 4.46 -9.80
CA ILE A 33 1.49 4.34 -8.54
C ILE A 33 2.62 5.37 -8.47
N ARG A 34 3.39 5.52 -9.56
CA ARG A 34 4.45 6.54 -9.64
C ARG A 34 3.93 7.96 -9.48
N ARG A 35 2.79 8.29 -10.11
CA ARG A 35 2.15 9.60 -9.96
C ARG A 35 1.75 9.85 -8.51
N LEU A 36 1.09 8.87 -7.88
CA LEU A 36 0.64 8.97 -6.50
C LEU A 36 1.81 9.14 -5.52
N GLU A 37 2.86 8.32 -5.63
CA GLU A 37 4.02 8.41 -4.73
C GLU A 37 4.90 9.65 -4.96
N ARG A 38 4.73 10.40 -6.05
CA ARG A 38 5.38 11.71 -6.22
C ARG A 38 4.71 12.82 -5.43
N LEU A 39 3.44 12.64 -5.06
CA LEU A 39 2.71 13.59 -4.24
C LEU A 39 3.13 13.48 -2.77
N GLU A 40 2.80 14.52 -2.02
CA GLU A 40 2.97 14.59 -0.57
C GLU A 40 1.63 14.91 0.09
N GLY A 41 1.41 14.36 1.28
CA GLY A 41 0.17 14.58 2.03
C GLY A 41 -0.99 13.73 1.52
N ARG A 42 -2.19 14.33 1.45
CA ARG A 42 -3.44 13.64 1.15
C ARG A 42 -3.41 12.98 -0.23
N ILE A 43 -4.01 11.80 -0.34
CA ILE A 43 -4.10 11.10 -1.61
C ILE A 43 -5.10 11.80 -2.55
N GLU A 44 -4.61 12.27 -3.69
CA GLU A 44 -5.42 12.86 -4.76
C GLU A 44 -5.63 11.84 -5.91
N ALA A 45 -6.59 10.95 -5.71
CA ALA A 45 -7.07 9.99 -6.69
C ALA A 45 -8.57 9.69 -6.50
N ASN A 46 -9.16 9.04 -7.51
CA ASN A 46 -10.53 8.55 -7.39
C ASN A 46 -10.63 7.45 -6.31
N PHE A 47 -11.84 7.26 -5.80
CA PHE A 47 -12.11 6.30 -4.73
C PHE A 47 -11.65 4.88 -5.10
N ASP A 48 -11.98 4.41 -6.30
CA ASP A 48 -11.60 3.08 -6.80
C ASP A 48 -10.08 2.82 -6.73
N THR A 49 -9.27 3.81 -7.14
CA THR A 49 -7.80 3.69 -7.09
C THR A 49 -7.32 3.58 -5.64
N VAL A 50 -7.88 4.37 -4.73
CA VAL A 50 -7.50 4.34 -3.30
C VAL A 50 -7.88 3.00 -2.68
N GLU A 51 -9.09 2.51 -2.96
CA GLU A 51 -9.58 1.23 -2.45
C GLU A 51 -8.74 0.06 -2.94
N ARG A 52 -8.41 0.01 -4.23
CA ARG A 52 -7.57 -1.07 -4.78
C ARG A 52 -6.16 -1.09 -4.20
N ILE A 53 -5.58 0.08 -3.94
CA ILE A 53 -4.28 0.18 -3.25
C ILE A 53 -4.41 -0.28 -1.80
N ARG A 54 -5.48 0.16 -1.11
CA ARG A 54 -5.76 -0.21 0.28
C ARG A 54 -5.90 -1.73 0.41
N GLU A 55 -6.76 -2.33 -0.39
CA GLU A 55 -7.02 -3.78 -0.39
C GLU A 55 -5.77 -4.58 -0.71
N ALA A 56 -4.98 -4.19 -1.73
CA ALA A 56 -3.74 -4.89 -2.07
C ALA A 56 -2.75 -4.92 -0.89
N LEU A 57 -2.61 -3.80 -0.19
CA LEU A 57 -1.72 -3.71 0.97
C LEU A 57 -2.30 -4.44 2.20
N GLU A 58 -3.60 -4.33 2.44
CA GLU A 58 -4.30 -5.02 3.52
C GLU A 58 -4.25 -6.55 3.36
N ASN A 59 -4.42 -7.04 2.12
CA ASN A 59 -4.27 -8.46 1.77
C ASN A 59 -2.83 -8.97 2.00
N ALA A 60 -1.83 -8.10 1.84
CA ALA A 60 -0.44 -8.39 2.17
C ALA A 60 -0.11 -8.28 3.68
N GLY A 61 -1.12 -8.02 4.52
CA GLY A 61 -0.99 -7.99 5.97
C GLY A 61 -0.68 -6.59 6.54
N ILE A 62 -0.95 -5.53 5.79
CA ILE A 62 -0.86 -4.15 6.29
C ILE A 62 -2.16 -3.73 6.97
N GLU A 63 -2.05 -2.99 8.07
CA GLU A 63 -3.18 -2.34 8.72
C GLU A 63 -2.94 -0.83 8.79
N PHE A 64 -3.93 -0.04 8.34
CA PHE A 64 -3.83 1.42 8.30
C PHE A 64 -4.52 2.10 9.47
N VAL A 65 -3.76 2.92 10.21
CA VAL A 65 -4.31 3.78 11.27
C VAL A 65 -4.60 5.17 10.71
N GLY A 66 -5.82 5.66 10.94
CA GLY A 66 -6.27 6.98 10.48
C GLY A 66 -5.94 8.10 11.47
N ALA A 67 -6.44 9.30 11.18
CA ALA A 67 -6.29 10.46 12.05
C ALA A 67 -6.82 10.21 13.48
N PRO A 68 -6.24 10.86 14.52
CA PRO A 68 -5.15 11.84 14.45
C PRO A 68 -3.76 11.21 14.26
N ASN A 69 -3.61 9.92 14.54
CA ASN A 69 -2.33 9.23 14.56
C ASN A 69 -2.14 8.39 13.29
N LEU A 70 -1.79 9.06 12.19
CA LEU A 70 -1.49 8.41 10.92
C LEU A 70 -0.40 7.34 11.10
N GLY A 71 -0.71 6.10 10.72
CA GLY A 71 0.19 4.97 10.94
C GLY A 71 -0.03 3.81 9.99
N VAL A 72 0.93 2.90 9.97
CA VAL A 72 0.94 1.67 9.18
C VAL A 72 1.56 0.56 10.03
N HIS A 73 0.85 -0.55 10.20
CA HIS A 73 1.29 -1.69 11.00
C HIS A 73 1.37 -2.94 10.13
N VAL A 74 2.23 -3.87 10.52
CA VAL A 74 2.32 -5.20 9.91
C VAL A 74 1.69 -6.20 10.86
N SER A 75 0.71 -6.95 10.35
CA SER A 75 0.04 -8.01 11.10
C SER A 75 0.87 -9.30 11.05
N ALA A 76 1.51 -9.67 12.17
CA ALA A 76 2.36 -10.86 12.27
C ALA A 76 1.64 -12.16 11.87
N ALA A 77 0.33 -12.24 12.10
CA ALA A 77 -0.50 -13.40 11.76
C ALA A 77 -0.67 -13.63 10.25
N ARG A 78 -0.33 -12.65 9.40
CA ARG A 78 -0.44 -12.76 7.93
C ARG A 78 0.90 -12.82 7.20
N GLN A 79 2.01 -12.61 7.90
CA GLN A 79 3.35 -12.56 7.26
C GLN A 79 3.87 -13.93 6.82
N GLU A 80 3.32 -15.04 7.34
CA GLU A 80 3.77 -16.40 6.99
C GLU A 80 3.40 -16.81 5.55
N GLY A 81 2.43 -16.15 4.91
CA GLY A 81 1.99 -16.48 3.55
C GLY A 81 2.80 -15.84 2.42
N ALA A 82 3.51 -14.74 2.67
CA ALA A 82 4.19 -13.96 1.63
C ALA A 82 5.64 -14.41 1.34
N ALA A 83 6.21 -15.27 2.18
CA ALA A 83 7.60 -15.75 2.07
C ALA A 83 7.79 -16.97 1.14
N LYS A 84 6.75 -17.40 0.40
CA LYS A 84 6.86 -18.49 -0.60
C LYS A 84 6.45 -18.02 -2.00
N SER A 85 7.37 -17.36 -2.70
CA SER A 85 7.53 -17.47 -4.16
C SER A 85 8.77 -16.72 -4.60
N GLU A 86 9.93 -17.33 -4.38
CA GLU A 86 11.06 -17.24 -5.31
C GLU A 86 11.35 -18.69 -5.74
N VAL A 87 10.96 -19.01 -6.97
CA VAL A 87 11.46 -20.12 -7.79
C VAL A 87 11.81 -19.52 -9.14
#